data_AF-A0AAD6FK63-F1
#
_entry.id   AF-A0AAD6FK63-F1
#
_cell.length_a   1.000
_cell.length_b   1.000
_cell.length_c   1.000
_cell.angle_alpha   90.00
_cell.angle_beta   90.00
_cell.angle_gamma   90.00
#
_symmetry.space_group_name_H-M   'P 1'
#
loop_
_entity.id
_entity.type
_entity.pdbx_description
1 polymer ?
#
loop_
_entity_poly.entity_id
_entity_poly.type
_entity_poly.pdbx_seq_one_letter_code
_entity_poly.pdbx_strand_id
1 'polypeptide(L)'
;MASLSEQLQEVRSRAEVCLYSGGRVSEVRVGVMAISYLPLPPCSKYCHIAAETMVIENSFGSNRKETLASLQRLSTALNILEKYGCNLTNPNRPKYWRTVKHNNPVFRATVDAIQGGRAVLCLYGYSNQQPDGLSFPDDVTDPDVGRVAAVTVEVMSLRMELEMLTKWDLG
;
A
#
# COMPACT_ATOMS: atom_id res chain seq x y z
N MET A 1 -24.26 7.94 18.06
CA MET A 1 -23.13 8.23 17.15
C MET A 1 -22.34 6.95 16.99
N ALA A 2 -22.00 6.53 15.77
CA ALA A 2 -21.15 5.36 15.57
C ALA A 2 -19.76 5.61 16.17
N SER A 3 -19.19 4.59 16.81
CA SER A 3 -17.81 4.61 17.30
C SER A 3 -16.81 4.84 16.16
N LEU A 4 -15.61 5.31 16.47
CA LEU A 4 -14.55 5.49 15.47
C LEU A 4 -14.17 4.17 14.78
N SER A 5 -14.28 3.04 15.48
CA SER A 5 -14.01 1.72 14.92
C SER A 5 -15.07 1.29 13.91
N GLU A 6 -16.35 1.57 14.19
CA GLU A 6 -17.45 1.33 13.24
C GLU A 6 -17.31 2.21 12.00
N GLN A 7 -16.99 3.50 12.19
CA GLN A 7 -16.74 4.42 11.08
C GLN A 7 -15.58 3.95 10.21
N LEU A 8 -14.45 3.55 10.83
CA LEU A 8 -13.29 2.99 10.13
C LEU A 8 -13.69 1.78 9.28
N GLN A 9 -14.42 0.83 9.87
CA GLN A 9 -14.82 -0.38 9.16
C GLN A 9 -15.76 -0.08 7.99
N GLU A 10 -16.70 0.86 8.16
CA GLU A 10 -17.62 1.29 7.10
C GLU A 10 -16.86 1.90 5.91
N VAL A 11 -16.00 2.90 6.15
CA VAL A 11 -15.27 3.57 5.07
C VAL A 11 -14.26 2.64 4.40
N ARG A 12 -13.61 1.75 5.18
CA ARG A 12 -12.69 0.74 4.68
C ARG A 12 -13.41 -0.23 3.74
N SER A 13 -14.50 -0.84 4.22
CA SER A 13 -15.26 -1.83 3.45
C SER A 13 -15.76 -1.23 2.13
N ARG A 14 -16.24 0.02 2.16
CA ARG A 14 -16.67 0.73 0.96
C ARG A 14 -15.53 0.99 -0.02
N ALA A 15 -14.35 1.40 0.45
CA ALA A 15 -13.18 1.65 -0.39
C ALA A 15 -12.67 0.35 -1.05
N GLU A 16 -12.64 -0.75 -0.29
CA GLU A 16 -12.24 -2.07 -0.77
C GLU A 16 -13.18 -2.58 -1.86
N VAL A 17 -14.49 -2.59 -1.59
CA VAL A 17 -15.52 -2.99 -2.56
C VAL A 17 -15.42 -2.17 -3.84
N CYS A 18 -15.30 -0.85 -3.71
CA CYS A 18 -15.13 0.05 -4.85
C CYS A 18 -13.89 -0.32 -5.66
N LEU A 19 -12.77 -0.64 -5.01
CA LEU A 19 -11.52 -0.96 -5.68
C LEU A 19 -11.57 -2.29 -6.46
N TYR A 20 -12.04 -3.39 -5.86
CA TYR A 20 -12.07 -4.69 -6.55
C TYR A 20 -13.26 -4.85 -7.51
N SER A 21 -14.31 -4.04 -7.37
CA SER A 21 -15.48 -4.08 -8.26
C SER A 21 -15.31 -3.19 -9.50
N GLY A 22 -14.14 -2.59 -9.71
CA GLY A 22 -13.88 -1.68 -10.84
C GLY A 22 -14.58 -0.32 -10.70
N GLY A 23 -14.85 0.11 -9.47
CA GLY A 23 -15.42 1.43 -9.17
C GLY A 23 -14.47 2.58 -9.50
N ARG A 24 -14.95 3.81 -9.31
CA ARG A 24 -14.19 5.00 -9.69
C ARG A 24 -13.02 5.22 -8.73
N VAL A 25 -11.83 5.47 -9.29
CA VAL A 25 -10.63 5.82 -8.51
C VAL A 25 -10.87 7.00 -7.54
N SER A 26 -11.72 7.95 -7.94
CA SER A 26 -12.10 9.07 -7.08
C SER A 26 -12.85 8.63 -5.82
N GLU A 27 -13.68 7.59 -5.88
CA GLU A 27 -14.44 7.08 -4.74
C GLU A 27 -13.54 6.31 -3.78
N VAL A 28 -12.62 5.49 -4.29
CA VAL A 28 -11.58 4.85 -3.48
C VAL A 28 -10.75 5.91 -2.76
N ARG A 29 -10.35 6.99 -3.46
CA ARG A 29 -9.61 8.10 -2.87
C ARG A 29 -10.38 8.79 -1.73
N VAL A 30 -11.69 8.99 -1.87
CA VAL A 30 -12.52 9.55 -0.79
C VAL A 30 -12.50 8.65 0.45
N GLY A 31 -12.63 7.33 0.28
CA GLY A 31 -12.54 6.38 1.38
C GLY A 31 -11.16 6.39 2.05
N VAL A 32 -10.09 6.34 1.25
CA VAL A 32 -8.70 6.44 1.73
C VAL A 32 -8.45 7.72 2.51
N MET A 33 -8.96 8.84 2.02
CA MET A 33 -8.87 10.14 2.68
C MET A 33 -9.59 10.09 4.04
N ALA A 34 -10.82 9.58 4.08
CA ALA A 34 -11.58 9.43 5.32
C ALA A 34 -10.84 8.56 6.36
N ILE A 35 -10.27 7.41 5.95
CA ILE A 35 -9.44 6.56 6.82
C ILE A 35 -8.27 7.34 7.40
N SER A 36 -7.57 8.12 6.56
CA SER A 36 -6.36 8.85 6.94
C SER A 36 -6.63 9.95 7.99
N TYR A 37 -7.82 10.53 7.98
CA TYR A 37 -8.24 11.57 8.94
C TYR A 37 -8.80 11.01 10.26
N LEU A 38 -9.06 9.70 10.37
CA LEU A 38 -9.56 9.13 11.61
C LEU A 38 -8.47 9.14 12.68
N PRO A 39 -8.72 9.71 13.88
CA PRO A 39 -7.73 9.82 14.95
C PRO A 39 -7.64 8.49 15.73
N LEU A 40 -7.25 7.42 15.03
CA LEU A 40 -7.05 6.08 15.56
C LEU A 40 -5.56 5.73 15.54
N PRO A 41 -5.08 4.91 16.50
CA PRO A 41 -3.69 4.45 16.47
C PRO A 41 -3.43 3.54 15.26
N PRO A 42 -2.19 3.47 14.75
CA PRO A 42 -1.83 2.63 13.60
C PRO A 42 -2.27 1.17 13.75
N CYS A 43 -2.12 0.58 14.93
CA CYS A 43 -2.52 -0.80 15.22
C CYS A 43 -4.03 -1.08 15.04
N SER A 44 -4.87 -0.04 15.05
CA SER A 44 -6.31 -0.16 14.75
C SER A 44 -6.61 0.12 13.27
N LYS A 45 -5.85 1.01 12.63
CA LYS A 45 -6.06 1.41 11.22
C LYS A 45 -5.51 0.40 10.22
N TYR A 46 -4.40 -0.27 10.55
CA TYR A 46 -3.69 -1.18 9.65
C TYR A 46 -3.71 -2.60 10.20
N CYS A 47 -4.49 -3.46 9.57
CA CYS A 47 -4.70 -4.86 9.93
C CYS A 47 -3.88 -5.82 9.05
N HIS A 48 -3.32 -5.36 7.93
CA HIS A 48 -2.62 -6.21 6.98
C HIS A 48 -1.16 -5.83 6.82
N ILE A 49 -0.87 -4.53 6.61
CA ILE A 49 0.51 -4.05 6.52
C ILE A 49 1.05 -3.70 7.91
N ALA A 50 2.34 -3.95 8.13
CA ALA A 50 3.04 -3.54 9.35
C ALA A 50 3.38 -2.05 9.31
N ALA A 51 2.37 -1.18 9.19
CA ALA A 51 2.54 0.26 8.93
C ALA A 51 3.47 0.95 9.93
N GLU A 52 3.30 0.68 11.23
CA GLU A 52 4.14 1.26 12.28
C GLU A 52 5.62 0.88 12.09
N THR A 53 5.91 -0.41 11.93
CA THR A 53 7.27 -0.91 11.65
C THR A 53 7.82 -0.31 10.35
N MET A 54 7.02 -0.26 9.28
CA MET A 54 7.44 0.34 8.01
C MET A 54 7.82 1.82 8.17
N VAL A 55 7.06 2.58 8.95
CA VAL A 55 7.41 3.99 9.23
C VAL A 55 8.70 4.05 10.04
N ILE A 56 8.82 3.31 11.15
CA ILE A 56 10.00 3.31 12.02
C ILE A 56 11.28 2.96 11.25
N GLU A 57 11.27 1.82 10.54
CA GLU A 57 12.45 1.29 9.86
C GLU A 57 12.88 2.11 8.63
N ASN A 58 11.98 2.94 8.09
CA ASN A 58 12.28 3.81 6.94
C ASN A 58 12.33 5.31 7.32
N SER A 59 12.22 5.65 8.60
CA SER A 59 12.40 7.01 9.13
C SER A 59 13.82 7.19 9.62
N PHE A 60 14.69 7.73 8.77
CA PHE A 60 16.10 7.90 9.09
C PHE A 60 16.63 9.26 8.64
N GLY A 61 17.62 9.75 9.36
CA GLY A 61 18.21 11.06 9.15
C GLY A 61 18.69 11.67 10.46
N SER A 62 19.69 12.52 10.39
CA SER A 62 20.24 13.22 11.57
C SER A 62 19.47 14.50 11.90
N ASN A 63 18.56 14.90 11.02
CA ASN A 63 17.76 16.11 11.16
C ASN A 63 16.38 15.94 10.49
N ARG A 64 15.51 16.93 10.71
CA ARG A 64 14.14 16.96 10.17
C ARG A 64 14.12 16.82 8.65
N LYS A 65 14.99 17.55 7.93
CA LYS A 65 15.01 17.54 6.46
C LYS A 65 15.35 16.15 5.91
N GLU A 66 16.35 15.49 6.47
CA GLU A 66 16.73 14.13 6.07
C GLU A 66 15.63 13.11 6.39
N THR A 67 14.98 13.25 7.55
CA THR A 67 13.85 12.41 7.96
C THR A 67 12.68 12.57 6.99
N LEU A 68 12.31 13.81 6.64
CA LEU A 68 11.25 14.06 5.66
C LEU A 68 11.60 13.48 4.29
N ALA A 69 12.86 13.57 3.86
CA ALA A 69 13.30 12.96 2.61
C ALA A 69 13.22 11.43 2.64
N SER A 70 13.48 10.79 3.79
CA SER A 70 13.30 9.34 3.93
C SER A 70 11.82 8.94 3.90
N LEU A 71 10.95 9.72 4.54
CA LEU A 71 9.48 9.53 4.47
C LEU A 71 8.93 9.74 3.06
N GLN A 72 9.47 10.69 2.29
CA GLN A 72 9.13 10.87 0.87
C GLN A 72 9.54 9.66 0.02
N ARG A 73 10.69 9.05 0.32
CA ARG A 73 11.12 7.79 -0.32
C ARG A 73 10.14 6.66 -0.01
N LEU A 74 9.71 6.53 1.25
CA LEU A 74 8.68 5.56 1.65
C LEU A 74 7.37 5.80 0.89
N SER A 75 6.89 7.04 0.84
CA SER A 75 5.68 7.42 0.08
C SER A 75 5.80 7.06 -1.41
N THR A 76 6.98 7.26 -2.00
CA THR A 76 7.27 6.87 -3.39
C THR A 76 7.19 5.35 -3.59
N ALA A 77 7.72 4.56 -2.67
CA ALA A 77 7.62 3.10 -2.72
C ALA A 77 6.16 2.62 -2.55
N LEU A 78 5.40 3.23 -1.63
CA LEU A 78 3.97 2.92 -1.44
C LEU A 78 3.15 3.25 -2.69
N ASN A 79 3.49 4.32 -3.43
CA ASN A 79 2.83 4.63 -4.71
C ASN A 79 3.06 3.52 -5.77
N ILE A 80 4.25 2.89 -5.78
CA ILE A 80 4.50 1.75 -6.66
C ILE A 80 3.76 0.50 -6.18
N LEU A 81 3.72 0.25 -4.87
CA LEU A 81 2.94 -0.85 -4.28
C LEU A 81 1.43 -0.69 -4.52
N GLU A 82 0.90 0.53 -4.46
CA GLU A 82 -0.48 0.86 -4.84
C GLU A 82 -0.75 0.47 -6.31
N LYS A 83 0.17 0.79 -7.23
CA LYS A 83 0.03 0.40 -8.64
C LYS A 83 0.01 -1.13 -8.83
N TYR A 84 0.82 -1.87 -8.08
CA TYR A 84 0.77 -3.33 -8.10
C TYR A 84 -0.60 -3.85 -7.64
N GLY A 85 -1.11 -3.33 -6.52
CA GLY A 85 -2.43 -3.67 -5.99
C GLY A 85 -3.55 -3.37 -6.98
N CYS A 86 -3.60 -2.14 -7.50
CA CYS A 86 -4.58 -1.71 -8.50
C CYS A 86 -4.52 -2.52 -9.79
N ASN A 87 -3.34 -2.94 -10.24
CA ASN A 87 -3.20 -3.81 -11.41
C ASN A 87 -3.80 -5.20 -11.17
N LEU A 88 -3.68 -5.72 -9.95
CA LEU A 88 -4.20 -7.04 -9.56
C LEU A 88 -5.72 -7.03 -9.31
N THR A 89 -6.30 -5.91 -8.92
CA THR A 89 -7.77 -5.75 -8.81
C THR A 89 -8.44 -5.42 -10.14
N ASN A 90 -7.69 -4.97 -11.14
CA ASN A 90 -8.23 -4.64 -12.46
C ASN A 90 -8.59 -5.91 -13.26
N PRO A 91 -9.81 -6.04 -13.81
CA PRO A 91 -10.17 -7.15 -14.68
C PRO A 91 -9.29 -7.24 -15.94
N ASN A 92 -8.80 -6.11 -16.43
CA ASN A 92 -7.86 -6.00 -17.55
C ASN A 92 -6.40 -5.93 -17.07
N ARG A 93 -6.04 -6.78 -16.10
CA ARG A 93 -4.69 -6.87 -15.51
C ARG A 93 -3.58 -7.03 -16.58
N PRO A 94 -2.38 -6.48 -16.37
CA PRO A 94 -1.26 -6.61 -17.32
C PRO A 94 -0.88 -8.08 -17.58
N LYS A 95 -0.46 -8.41 -18.80
CA LYS A 95 -0.10 -9.79 -19.22
C LYS A 95 0.87 -10.52 -18.26
N TYR A 96 1.83 -9.80 -17.70
CA TYR A 96 2.88 -10.37 -16.82
C TYR A 96 2.63 -10.10 -15.33
N TRP A 97 1.36 -9.98 -14.91
CA TRP A 97 0.98 -9.69 -13.53
C TRP A 97 1.45 -10.74 -12.52
N ARG A 98 1.75 -11.97 -12.96
CA ARG A 98 2.11 -13.08 -12.05
C ARG A 98 3.50 -12.95 -11.43
N THR A 99 4.36 -12.07 -11.94
CA THR A 99 5.76 -12.00 -11.54
C THR A 99 6.23 -10.56 -11.36
N VAL A 100 6.99 -10.33 -10.29
CA VAL A 100 7.75 -9.10 -10.05
C VAL A 100 9.23 -9.45 -10.09
N LYS A 101 9.98 -8.83 -10.99
CA LYS A 101 11.43 -9.07 -11.13
C LYS A 101 12.25 -8.08 -10.31
N HIS A 102 13.21 -8.58 -9.53
CA HIS A 102 14.14 -7.76 -8.74
C HIS A 102 15.06 -6.89 -9.61
N ASN A 103 15.34 -7.32 -10.85
CA ASN A 103 16.18 -6.55 -11.78
C ASN A 103 15.44 -5.39 -12.46
N ASN A 104 14.12 -5.24 -12.26
CA ASN A 104 13.38 -4.11 -12.78
C ASN A 104 13.91 -2.81 -12.11
N PRO A 105 14.40 -1.82 -12.88
CA PRO A 105 15.01 -0.62 -12.29
C PRO A 105 14.06 0.18 -11.39
N VAL A 106 12.78 0.23 -11.75
CA VAL A 106 11.75 0.93 -10.94
C VAL A 106 11.54 0.20 -9.63
N PHE A 107 11.38 -1.13 -9.66
CA PHE A 107 11.24 -1.94 -8.45
C PHE A 107 12.45 -1.76 -7.53
N ARG A 108 13.67 -1.92 -8.07
CA ARG A 108 14.91 -1.84 -7.32
C ARG A 108 15.11 -0.47 -6.66
N ALA A 109 14.80 0.62 -7.37
CA ALA A 109 14.97 1.97 -6.87
C ALA A 109 13.88 2.40 -5.87
N THR A 110 12.78 1.66 -5.76
CA THR A 110 11.62 2.05 -4.94
C THR A 110 11.24 0.99 -3.91
N VAL A 111 10.54 -0.07 -4.32
CA VAL A 111 10.00 -1.10 -3.43
C VAL A 111 11.11 -1.89 -2.74
N ASP A 112 12.19 -2.19 -3.46
CA ASP A 112 13.33 -2.93 -2.89
C ASP A 112 14.23 -2.06 -2.00
N ALA A 113 14.09 -0.74 -2.10
CA ALA A 113 14.89 0.22 -1.36
C ALA A 113 14.31 0.54 0.03
N ILE A 114 13.16 -0.06 0.40
CA ILE A 114 12.50 0.15 1.69
C ILE A 114 12.37 -1.16 2.46
N GLN A 115 12.42 -1.06 3.79
CA GLN A 115 12.08 -2.19 4.66
C GLN A 115 10.57 -2.47 4.58
N GLY A 116 10.23 -3.75 4.43
CA GLY A 116 8.84 -4.23 4.32
C GLY A 116 8.23 -4.20 2.91
N GLY A 117 8.89 -3.62 1.90
CA GLY A 117 8.33 -3.51 0.55
C GLY A 117 7.99 -4.87 -0.10
N ARG A 118 8.90 -5.85 -0.01
CA ARG A 118 8.65 -7.22 -0.48
C ARG A 118 7.58 -7.95 0.33
N ALA A 119 7.45 -7.66 1.62
CA ALA A 119 6.43 -8.27 2.46
C ALA A 119 5.03 -7.83 2.00
N VAL A 120 4.85 -6.58 1.59
CA VAL A 120 3.58 -6.11 0.98
C VAL A 120 3.27 -6.85 -0.33
N LEU A 121 4.27 -7.13 -1.18
CA LEU A 121 4.05 -7.96 -2.37
C LEU A 121 3.63 -9.38 -2.00
N CYS A 122 4.21 -9.97 -0.95
CA CYS A 122 3.76 -11.28 -0.46
C CYS A 122 2.30 -11.24 0.01
N LEU A 123 1.85 -10.15 0.65
CA LEU A 123 0.46 -9.95 1.07
C LEU A 123 -0.51 -9.83 -0.12
N TYR A 124 -0.05 -9.36 -1.28
CA TYR A 124 -0.82 -9.39 -2.52
C TYR A 124 -0.91 -10.78 -3.18
N GLY A 125 -0.12 -11.74 -2.73
CA GLY A 125 -0.10 -13.12 -3.26
C GLY A 125 1.17 -13.50 -4.01
N TYR A 126 2.16 -12.61 -4.14
CA TYR A 126 3.48 -12.95 -4.69
C TYR A 126 4.32 -13.73 -3.66
N SER A 127 3.86 -14.91 -3.25
CA SER A 127 4.42 -15.69 -2.15
C SER A 127 5.55 -16.64 -2.57
N ASN A 128 5.69 -16.95 -3.87
CA ASN A 128 6.75 -17.83 -4.35
C ASN A 128 8.04 -17.01 -4.55
N GLN A 129 9.07 -17.34 -3.77
CA GLN A 129 10.38 -16.68 -3.87
C GLN A 129 11.16 -17.26 -5.05
N GLN A 130 11.64 -16.39 -5.93
CA GLN A 130 12.47 -16.76 -7.08
C GLN A 130 13.86 -16.10 -6.96
N PRO A 131 14.92 -16.67 -7.56
CA PRO A 131 16.25 -16.06 -7.53
C PRO A 131 16.27 -14.61 -8.06
N ASP A 132 15.46 -14.31 -9.07
CA ASP A 132 15.38 -13.01 -9.73
C ASP A 132 14.08 -12.24 -9.43
N GLY A 133 13.26 -12.69 -8.48
CA GLY A 133 11.96 -12.04 -8.25
C GLY A 133 11.04 -12.70 -7.23
N LEU A 134 9.78 -12.30 -7.30
CA LEU A 134 8.65 -12.90 -6.61
C LEU A 134 7.60 -13.28 -7.64
N SER A 135 6.91 -14.40 -7.44
CA SER A 135 5.78 -14.77 -8.28
C SER A 135 4.59 -15.27 -7.48
N PHE A 136 3.44 -15.28 -8.12
CA PHE A 136 2.33 -16.09 -7.66
C PHE A 136 2.70 -17.59 -7.74
N PRO A 137 2.17 -18.43 -6.83
CA PRO A 137 2.22 -19.88 -6.98
C PRO A 137 1.57 -20.36 -8.28
N ASP A 138 2.05 -21.50 -8.81
CA ASP A 138 1.62 -22.01 -10.12
C ASP A 138 0.15 -22.46 -10.14
N ASP A 139 -0.38 -22.91 -9.01
CA ASP A 139 -1.76 -23.36 -8.80
C ASP A 139 -2.77 -22.20 -8.67
N VAL A 140 -2.30 -20.98 -8.43
CA VAL A 140 -3.17 -19.80 -8.37
C VAL A 140 -3.44 -19.31 -9.79
N THR A 141 -4.68 -19.37 -10.27
CA THR A 141 -5.05 -18.87 -11.61
C THR A 141 -5.33 -17.37 -11.61
N ASP A 142 -5.92 -16.87 -10.52
CA ASP A 142 -6.35 -15.49 -10.34
C ASP A 142 -6.00 -15.03 -8.92
N PRO A 143 -5.65 -13.74 -8.70
CA PRO A 143 -5.40 -13.25 -7.36
C PRO A 143 -6.71 -13.18 -6.57
N ASP A 144 -6.60 -13.29 -5.25
CA ASP A 144 -7.68 -12.92 -4.34
C ASP A 144 -7.86 -11.40 -4.37
N VAL A 145 -8.74 -10.93 -5.23
CA VAL A 145 -8.98 -9.49 -5.45
C VAL A 145 -9.52 -8.79 -4.20
N GLY A 146 -10.23 -9.51 -3.32
CA GLY A 146 -10.71 -8.97 -2.04
C GLY A 146 -9.54 -8.72 -1.10
N ARG A 147 -8.66 -9.71 -0.94
CA ARG A 147 -7.43 -9.57 -0.14
C ARG A 147 -6.51 -8.49 -0.70
N VAL A 148 -6.30 -8.47 -2.02
CA VAL A 148 -5.49 -7.45 -2.68
C VAL A 148 -6.07 -6.06 -2.43
N ALA A 149 -7.39 -5.87 -2.55
CA ALA A 149 -8.01 -4.58 -2.31
C ALA A 149 -7.84 -4.11 -0.86
N ALA A 150 -8.02 -5.00 0.12
CA ALA A 150 -7.83 -4.68 1.53
C ALA A 150 -6.40 -4.20 1.82
N VAL A 151 -5.39 -4.93 1.32
CA VAL A 151 -3.98 -4.51 1.45
C VAL A 151 -3.72 -3.20 0.71
N THR A 152 -4.30 -3.02 -0.49
CA THR A 152 -4.09 -1.81 -1.30
C THR A 152 -4.67 -0.57 -0.64
N VAL A 153 -5.86 -0.66 -0.04
CA VAL A 153 -6.48 0.45 0.71
C VAL A 153 -5.58 0.88 1.86
N GLU A 154 -5.01 -0.06 2.61
CA GLU A 154 -4.04 0.25 3.67
C GLU A 154 -2.76 0.93 3.13
N VAL A 155 -2.21 0.44 2.02
CA VAL A 155 -1.05 1.05 1.35
C VAL A 155 -1.37 2.49 0.91
N MET A 156 -2.54 2.72 0.32
CA MET A 156 -3.01 4.04 -0.10
C MET A 156 -3.20 4.98 1.10
N SER A 157 -3.78 4.49 2.20
CA SER A 157 -3.98 5.25 3.43
C SER A 157 -2.65 5.63 4.08
N LEU A 158 -1.69 4.71 4.20
CA LEU A 158 -0.37 5.06 4.73
C LEU A 158 0.35 6.08 3.84
N ARG A 159 0.28 5.93 2.51
CA ARG A 159 0.84 6.92 1.58
C ARG A 159 0.21 8.30 1.79
N MET A 160 -1.11 8.36 1.93
CA MET A 160 -1.85 9.60 2.16
C MET A 160 -1.42 10.28 3.47
N GLU A 161 -1.32 9.53 4.57
CA GLU A 161 -0.85 10.04 5.86
C GLU A 161 0.58 10.59 5.76
N LEU A 162 1.49 9.89 5.08
CA LEU A 162 2.86 10.37 4.85
C LEU A 162 2.91 11.63 3.97
N GLU A 163 2.05 11.72 2.96
CA GLU A 163 1.94 12.93 2.14
C GLU A 163 1.41 14.12 2.95
N MET A 164 0.48 13.89 3.86
CA MET A 164 0.06 14.92 4.80
C MET A 164 1.24 15.32 5.69
N LEU A 165 2.00 14.40 6.27
CA LEU A 165 3.15 14.78 7.09
C LEU A 165 4.24 15.55 6.32
N THR A 166 4.47 15.21 5.05
CA THR A 166 5.58 15.78 4.25
C THR A 166 5.22 17.05 3.48
N LYS A 167 3.92 17.31 3.20
CA LYS A 167 3.47 18.54 2.54
C LYS A 167 3.31 19.74 3.48
N TRP A 168 3.14 19.49 4.79
CA TRP A 168 2.94 20.55 5.78
C TRP A 168 4.23 21.28 6.17
N ASP A 169 5.38 20.91 5.59
CA ASP A 169 6.69 21.55 5.81
C ASP A 169 7.16 22.47 4.68
N LEU A 170 6.29 22.81 3.73
CA LEU A 170 6.55 23.78 2.66
C LEU A 170 5.86 25.14 2.90
N GLY A 171 5.39 25.40 4.12
CA GLY A 171 4.73 26.65 4.54
C GLY A 171 5.53 27.39 5.59
#